data_AF-A0A535SJ21-F1
#
_entry.id   AF-A0A535SJ21-F1
#
_cell.length_a   1.000
_cell.length_b   1.000
_cell.length_c   1.000
_cell.angle_alpha   90.00
_cell.angle_beta   90.00
_cell.angle_gamma   90.00
#
_symmetry.space_group_name_H-M   'P 1'
#
loop_
_entity.id
_entity.type
_entity.pdbx_description
1 polymer ?
#
loop_
_entity_poly.entity_id
_entity_poly.type
_entity_poly.pdbx_seq_one_letter_code
_entity_poly.pdbx_strand_id
1 'polypeptide(L)'
;MEKRQDSVDVIKREFAQTLPGVDVGAAAVMGRIRRANFHLNRNAEEVFDGFNTTGASFDVLAALYAVGPPYQLTPTDLYRGHMMSSAGVTARLDVVERAGLVARSRDARDRRGVIVTLTRAGQKLVRDAAQALYRRQAFVETVYSERDRKQLLNLMKRLLSSLQQIGSGTSLPDYKAAIGPWVREFPAQDPWLIEFLLVIAMLTVRINRETDRLLHDLNVSRTAMTILSALRRSDHARPLLPKELSQAALLSSAGMTAQLDQLEERGLVRRSPHPEDRRAIYVTLSRPGARLVDKAIETYNAGHKRMLTALSSSDRQTLDGLLRKLLVSLEASNGQKAARA
;
A
#
# COMPACT_ATOMS: atom_id res chain seq x y z
N MET A 1 29.81 -8.44 -9.14
CA MET A 1 28.67 -7.50 -9.09
C MET A 1 28.00 -7.62 -7.74
N GLU A 2 28.14 -6.62 -6.88
CA GLU A 2 27.42 -6.55 -5.62
C GLU A 2 25.91 -6.58 -5.94
N LYS A 3 25.18 -7.61 -5.48
CA LYS A 3 23.74 -7.72 -5.70
C LYS A 3 23.09 -6.51 -5.04
N ARG A 4 22.55 -5.56 -5.83
CA ARG A 4 21.78 -4.43 -5.31
C ARG A 4 20.75 -4.95 -4.29
N GLN A 5 20.70 -4.30 -3.13
CA GLN A 5 19.82 -4.66 -2.01
C GLN A 5 18.66 -3.67 -1.96
N ASP A 6 17.50 -4.16 -1.56
CA ASP A 6 16.37 -3.29 -1.21
C ASP A 6 16.29 -3.06 0.30
N SER A 7 15.41 -2.14 0.71
CA SER A 7 15.17 -1.86 2.12
C SER A 7 14.68 -3.07 2.93
N VAL A 8 14.09 -4.09 2.30
CA VAL A 8 13.66 -5.32 2.97
C VAL A 8 14.85 -6.22 3.28
N ASP A 9 15.85 -6.30 2.40
CA ASP A 9 17.11 -7.00 2.70
C ASP A 9 17.82 -6.38 3.91
N VAL A 10 17.78 -5.06 4.04
CA VAL A 10 18.31 -4.34 5.22
C VAL A 10 17.54 -4.75 6.48
N ILE A 11 16.20 -4.67 6.45
CA ILE A 11 15.32 -5.06 7.56
C ILE A 11 15.57 -6.52 7.99
N LYS A 12 15.74 -7.44 7.04
CA LYS A 12 16.00 -8.85 7.35
C LYS A 12 17.31 -9.03 8.11
N ARG A 13 18.37 -8.31 7.74
CA ARG A 13 19.67 -8.39 8.44
C ARG A 13 19.58 -7.83 9.85
N GLU A 14 18.93 -6.68 10.03
CA GLU A 14 18.76 -6.06 11.34
C GLU A 14 17.93 -6.95 12.28
N PHE A 15 16.88 -7.61 11.77
CA PHE A 15 16.13 -8.60 12.55
C PHE A 15 16.96 -9.83 12.90
N ALA A 16 17.80 -10.33 11.99
CA ALA A 16 18.66 -11.47 12.28
C ALA A 16 19.66 -11.18 13.43
N GLN A 17 20.06 -9.91 13.61
CA GLN A 17 20.92 -9.47 14.71
C GLN A 17 20.15 -9.28 16.02
N THR A 18 18.94 -8.69 15.96
CA THR A 18 18.17 -8.28 17.14
C THR A 18 17.25 -9.36 17.71
N LEU A 19 16.84 -10.33 16.87
CA LEU A 19 15.99 -11.48 17.21
C LEU A 19 16.49 -12.75 16.49
N PRO A 20 17.62 -13.34 16.94
CA PRO A 20 18.16 -14.56 16.32
C PRO A 20 17.15 -15.72 16.35
N GLY A 21 17.01 -16.43 15.24
CA GLY A 21 16.12 -17.59 15.11
C GLY A 21 14.70 -17.29 14.60
N VAL A 22 14.31 -16.01 14.48
CA VAL A 22 13.01 -15.64 13.91
C VAL A 22 13.06 -15.66 12.38
N ASP A 23 12.30 -16.56 11.76
CA ASP A 23 12.13 -16.61 10.30
C ASP A 23 11.22 -15.48 9.80
N VAL A 24 11.84 -14.50 9.14
CA VAL A 24 11.20 -13.32 8.54
C VAL A 24 10.93 -13.48 7.03
N GLY A 25 11.09 -14.68 6.46
CA GLY A 25 10.92 -14.91 5.02
C GLY A 25 9.50 -14.56 4.54
N ALA A 26 8.48 -14.96 5.28
CA ALA A 26 7.10 -14.63 4.97
C ALA A 26 6.81 -13.12 5.09
N ALA A 27 7.36 -12.48 6.13
CA ALA A 27 7.25 -11.05 6.32
C ALA A 27 7.99 -10.24 5.24
N ALA A 28 9.08 -10.77 4.69
CA ALA A 28 9.80 -10.14 3.59
C ALA A 28 8.95 -10.03 2.33
N VAL A 29 8.25 -11.10 1.93
CA VAL A 29 7.35 -11.07 0.76
C VAL A 29 6.24 -10.03 0.93
N MET A 30 5.55 -10.04 2.08
CA MET A 30 4.48 -9.09 2.37
C MET A 30 4.99 -7.65 2.47
N GLY A 31 6.17 -7.48 3.09
CA GLY A 31 6.87 -6.22 3.18
C GLY A 31 7.18 -5.66 1.80
N ARG A 32 7.72 -6.47 0.89
CA ARG A 32 8.03 -6.05 -0.49
C ARG A 32 6.79 -5.65 -1.27
N ILE A 33 5.68 -6.40 -1.15
CA ILE A 33 4.40 -6.01 -1.78
C ILE A 33 3.95 -4.64 -1.29
N ARG A 34 3.88 -4.44 0.03
CA ARG A 34 3.44 -3.17 0.64
C ARG A 34 4.36 -2.00 0.25
N ARG A 35 5.68 -2.21 0.28
CA ARG A 35 6.67 -1.17 -0.05
C ARG A 35 6.67 -0.83 -1.54
N ALA A 36 6.60 -1.82 -2.41
CA ALA A 36 6.48 -1.60 -3.84
C ALA A 36 5.19 -0.82 -4.15
N ASN A 37 4.05 -1.21 -3.57
CA ASN A 37 2.80 -0.48 -3.72
C ASN A 37 2.88 0.95 -3.17
N PHE A 38 3.56 1.18 -2.04
CA PHE A 38 3.78 2.53 -1.51
C PHE A 38 4.52 3.43 -2.51
N HIS A 39 5.61 2.94 -3.11
CA HIS A 39 6.35 3.71 -4.12
C HIS A 39 5.54 3.91 -5.42
N LEU A 40 4.78 2.91 -5.85
CA LEU A 40 3.90 3.02 -7.02
C LEU A 40 2.80 4.05 -6.78
N ASN A 41 2.18 4.07 -5.60
CA ASN A 41 1.18 5.06 -5.22
C ASN A 41 1.81 6.46 -5.16
N ARG A 42 3.02 6.62 -4.62
CA ARG A 42 3.72 7.91 -4.63
C ARG A 42 3.95 8.42 -6.05
N ASN A 43 4.38 7.54 -6.96
CA ASN A 43 4.52 7.88 -8.38
C ASN A 43 3.18 8.27 -9.03
N ALA A 44 2.08 7.64 -8.60
CA ALA A 44 0.74 7.96 -9.08
C ALA A 44 0.25 9.32 -8.58
N GLU A 45 0.45 9.64 -7.30
CA GLU A 45 0.11 10.96 -6.75
C GLU A 45 0.85 12.09 -7.48
N GLU A 46 2.14 11.93 -7.80
CA GLU A 46 2.88 12.92 -8.62
C GLU A 46 2.24 13.16 -10.00
N VAL A 47 1.62 12.14 -10.59
CA VAL A 47 0.89 12.28 -11.87
C VAL A 47 -0.42 13.02 -11.63
N PHE A 48 -1.18 12.60 -10.63
CA PHE A 48 -2.50 13.15 -10.32
C PHE A 48 -2.46 14.61 -9.87
N ASP A 49 -1.39 15.03 -9.19
CA ASP A 49 -1.14 16.44 -8.86
C ASP A 49 -1.14 17.31 -10.13
N GLY A 50 -0.56 16.81 -11.24
CA GLY A 50 -0.57 17.48 -12.53
C GLY A 50 -1.97 17.64 -13.17
N PHE A 51 -2.96 16.90 -12.68
CA PHE A 51 -4.37 17.00 -13.09
C PHE A 51 -5.24 17.70 -12.05
N ASN A 52 -4.65 18.31 -11.01
CA ASN A 52 -5.36 18.91 -9.87
C ASN A 52 -6.33 17.91 -9.20
N THR A 53 -5.94 16.64 -9.12
CA THR A 53 -6.70 15.57 -8.47
C THR A 53 -5.79 14.78 -7.54
N THR A 54 -6.37 13.88 -6.76
CA THR A 54 -5.62 12.92 -5.92
C THR A 54 -5.91 11.51 -6.39
N GLY A 55 -5.05 10.54 -6.05
CA GLY A 55 -5.31 9.12 -6.33
C GLY A 55 -6.65 8.66 -5.74
N ALA A 56 -6.93 9.11 -4.52
CA ALA A 56 -8.21 8.93 -3.84
C ALA A 56 -9.41 9.43 -4.65
N SER A 57 -9.34 10.62 -5.24
CA SER A 57 -10.44 11.18 -6.06
C SER A 57 -10.52 10.49 -7.42
N PHE A 58 -9.36 10.18 -8.01
CA PHE A 58 -9.26 9.44 -9.26
C PHE A 58 -9.92 8.06 -9.15
N ASP A 59 -9.75 7.32 -8.05
CA ASP A 59 -10.38 6.01 -7.84
C ASP A 59 -11.92 6.04 -7.98
N VAL A 60 -12.57 7.12 -7.53
CA VAL A 60 -14.03 7.30 -7.67
C VAL A 60 -14.40 7.53 -9.14
N LEU A 61 -13.65 8.36 -9.84
CA LEU A 61 -13.89 8.67 -11.24
C LEU A 61 -13.62 7.45 -12.14
N ALA A 62 -12.54 6.73 -11.84
CA ALA A 62 -12.14 5.49 -12.49
C ALA A 62 -13.20 4.38 -12.29
N ALA A 63 -13.80 4.28 -11.10
CA ALA A 63 -14.91 3.38 -10.81
C ALA A 63 -16.15 3.67 -11.68
N LEU A 64 -16.57 4.94 -11.74
CA LEU A 64 -17.67 5.39 -12.60
C LEU A 64 -17.36 5.19 -14.09
N TYR A 65 -16.10 5.39 -14.50
CA TYR A 65 -15.66 5.17 -15.87
C TYR A 65 -15.74 3.69 -16.25
N ALA A 66 -15.28 2.81 -15.37
CA ALA A 66 -15.17 1.37 -15.62
C ALA A 66 -16.52 0.68 -15.85
N VAL A 67 -17.62 1.18 -15.27
CA VAL A 67 -18.95 0.62 -15.52
C VAL A 67 -19.51 0.94 -16.92
N GLY A 68 -18.85 1.85 -17.66
CA GLY A 68 -19.27 2.26 -19.00
C GLY A 68 -20.53 3.13 -19.01
N PRO A 69 -20.98 3.62 -20.19
CA PRO A 69 -22.17 4.44 -20.32
C PRO A 69 -23.41 3.79 -19.66
N PRO A 70 -24.22 4.54 -18.89
CA PRO A 70 -24.21 5.99 -18.74
C PRO A 70 -23.22 6.55 -17.69
N TYR A 71 -22.25 5.75 -17.23
CA TYR A 71 -21.22 6.09 -16.24
C TYR A 71 -21.82 6.43 -14.87
N GLN A 72 -22.71 5.55 -14.40
CA GLN A 72 -23.53 5.78 -13.22
C GLN A 72 -23.33 4.69 -12.17
N LEU A 73 -23.16 5.10 -10.92
CA LEU A 73 -23.15 4.24 -9.75
C LEU A 73 -23.86 4.92 -8.58
N THR A 74 -24.42 4.14 -7.66
CA THR A 74 -24.82 4.67 -6.36
C THR A 74 -23.59 4.82 -5.45
N PRO A 75 -23.63 5.69 -4.42
CA PRO A 75 -22.58 5.72 -3.39
C PRO A 75 -22.35 4.35 -2.75
N THR A 76 -23.40 3.53 -2.66
CA THR A 76 -23.32 2.16 -2.13
C THR A 76 -22.51 1.24 -3.02
N ASP A 77 -22.75 1.30 -4.33
CA ASP A 77 -21.99 0.51 -5.30
C ASP A 77 -20.51 0.93 -5.32
N LEU A 78 -20.25 2.24 -5.19
CA LEU A 78 -18.89 2.79 -5.11
C LEU A 78 -18.07 2.19 -3.96
N TYR A 79 -18.64 1.95 -2.76
CA TYR A 79 -17.86 1.33 -1.69
C TYR A 79 -17.95 -0.21 -1.64
N ARG A 80 -19.03 -0.83 -2.12
CA ARG A 80 -19.18 -2.32 -2.13
C ARG A 80 -18.42 -2.98 -3.27
N GLY A 81 -18.22 -2.29 -4.38
CA GLY A 81 -17.54 -2.78 -5.58
C GLY A 81 -16.11 -2.25 -5.76
N HIS A 82 -15.60 -1.40 -4.88
CA HIS A 82 -14.27 -0.80 -5.05
C HIS A 82 -13.48 -0.77 -3.74
N MET A 83 -12.18 -0.48 -3.83
CA MET A 83 -11.24 -0.52 -2.70
C MET A 83 -11.38 0.69 -1.76
N MET A 84 -12.60 1.15 -1.50
CA MET A 84 -12.91 2.37 -0.75
C MET A 84 -13.80 2.08 0.46
N SER A 85 -13.68 2.89 1.52
CA SER A 85 -14.62 2.88 2.65
C SER A 85 -15.82 3.79 2.38
N SER A 86 -16.96 3.54 3.01
CA SER A 86 -18.17 4.37 2.86
C SER A 86 -17.93 5.85 3.23
N ALA A 87 -17.30 6.10 4.39
CA ALA A 87 -16.91 7.44 4.81
C ALA A 87 -15.93 8.09 3.82
N GLY A 88 -15.00 7.31 3.29
CA GLY A 88 -14.05 7.78 2.29
C GLY A 88 -14.70 8.11 0.95
N VAL A 89 -15.71 7.36 0.50
CA VAL A 89 -16.45 7.65 -0.74
C VAL A 89 -17.18 8.98 -0.61
N THR A 90 -17.88 9.21 0.50
CA THR A 90 -18.68 10.44 0.71
C THR A 90 -17.81 11.69 0.61
N ALA A 91 -16.70 11.74 1.36
CA ALA A 91 -15.79 12.89 1.33
C ALA A 91 -15.19 13.14 -0.06
N ARG A 92 -14.87 12.08 -0.80
CA ARG A 92 -14.33 12.19 -2.16
C ARG A 92 -15.37 12.67 -3.16
N LEU A 93 -16.60 12.19 -3.06
CA LEU A 93 -17.69 12.62 -3.93
C LEU A 93 -17.92 14.14 -3.80
N ASP A 94 -17.80 14.71 -2.61
CA ASP A 94 -17.97 16.16 -2.41
C ASP A 94 -16.83 16.96 -3.06
N VAL A 95 -15.62 16.39 -3.13
CA VAL A 95 -14.47 17.00 -3.82
C VAL A 95 -14.68 16.95 -5.34
N VAL A 96 -14.99 15.78 -5.89
CA VAL A 96 -15.11 15.63 -7.35
C VAL A 96 -16.37 16.29 -7.93
N GLU A 97 -17.43 16.44 -7.14
CA GLU A 97 -18.63 17.19 -7.55
C GLU A 97 -18.37 18.69 -7.58
N ARG A 98 -17.69 19.25 -6.57
CA ARG A 98 -17.25 20.66 -6.58
C ARG A 98 -16.32 20.98 -7.74
N ALA A 99 -15.50 20.01 -8.15
CA ALA A 99 -14.65 20.12 -9.32
C ALA A 99 -15.40 19.94 -10.67
N GLY A 100 -16.71 19.68 -10.65
CA GLY A 100 -17.53 19.49 -11.86
C GLY A 100 -17.26 18.18 -12.60
N LEU A 101 -16.58 17.22 -11.96
CA LEU A 101 -16.19 15.94 -12.58
C LEU A 101 -17.30 14.90 -12.48
N VAL A 102 -18.20 15.04 -11.51
CA VAL A 102 -19.42 14.23 -11.35
C VAL A 102 -20.63 15.13 -11.11
N ALA A 103 -21.81 14.59 -11.36
CA ALA A 103 -23.09 15.17 -10.97
C ALA A 103 -23.91 14.17 -10.15
N ARG A 104 -24.58 14.62 -9.09
CA ARG A 104 -25.53 13.79 -8.33
C ARG A 104 -26.97 14.11 -8.73
N SER A 105 -27.77 13.06 -8.89
CA SER A 105 -29.21 13.16 -9.09
C SER A 105 -29.96 12.19 -8.18
N ARG A 106 -31.26 12.43 -7.97
CA ARG A 106 -32.12 11.44 -7.31
C ARG A 106 -32.22 10.20 -8.19
N ASP A 107 -32.22 9.04 -7.56
CA ASP A 107 -32.51 7.79 -8.26
C ASP A 107 -33.99 7.78 -8.66
N ALA A 108 -34.26 7.51 -9.93
CA ALA A 108 -35.62 7.42 -10.47
C ALA A 108 -36.36 6.18 -9.95
N ARG A 109 -35.63 5.15 -9.52
CA ARG A 109 -36.17 3.87 -9.02
C ARG A 109 -36.35 3.86 -7.51
N ASP A 110 -35.58 4.69 -6.80
CA ASP A 110 -35.69 4.90 -5.36
C ASP A 110 -35.61 6.40 -5.03
N ARG A 111 -36.72 6.98 -4.57
CA ARG A 111 -36.77 8.42 -4.20
C ARG A 111 -35.80 8.79 -3.06
N ARG A 112 -35.28 7.82 -2.33
CA ARG A 112 -34.26 7.98 -1.28
C ARG A 112 -32.84 7.70 -1.78
N GLY A 113 -32.70 7.15 -2.98
CA GLY A 113 -31.42 6.83 -3.62
C GLY A 113 -30.78 8.05 -4.31
N VAL A 114 -29.44 8.04 -4.34
CA VAL A 114 -28.64 9.02 -5.08
C VAL A 114 -27.85 8.27 -6.16
N ILE A 115 -27.92 8.77 -7.39
CA ILE A 115 -27.09 8.32 -8.50
C ILE A 115 -25.99 9.35 -8.72
N VAL A 116 -24.75 8.87 -8.82
CA VAL A 116 -23.59 9.67 -9.22
C VAL A 116 -23.30 9.38 -10.69
N THR A 117 -23.24 10.42 -11.51
CA THR A 117 -22.95 10.33 -12.95
C THR A 117 -21.62 11.01 -13.27
N LEU A 118 -20.75 10.36 -14.04
CA LEU A 118 -19.51 10.97 -14.52
C LEU A 118 -19.80 12.02 -15.62
N THR A 119 -19.32 13.25 -15.45
CA THR A 119 -19.48 14.29 -16.48
C THR A 119 -18.52 14.08 -17.66
N ARG A 120 -18.71 14.82 -18.77
CA ARG A 120 -17.74 14.83 -19.88
C ARG A 120 -16.34 15.27 -19.42
N ALA A 121 -16.27 16.23 -18.49
CA ALA A 121 -15.01 16.68 -17.90
C ALA A 121 -14.37 15.56 -17.06
N GLY A 122 -15.16 14.86 -16.24
CA GLY A 122 -14.73 13.68 -15.49
C GLY A 122 -14.19 12.57 -16.39
N GLN A 123 -14.90 12.24 -17.47
CA GLN A 123 -14.45 11.25 -18.46
C GLN A 123 -13.13 11.63 -19.12
N LYS A 124 -12.97 12.90 -19.52
CA LYS A 124 -11.71 13.39 -20.10
C LYS A 124 -10.57 13.29 -19.10
N LEU A 125 -10.78 13.73 -17.86
CA LEU A 125 -9.76 13.65 -16.81
C LEU A 125 -9.33 12.20 -16.57
N VAL A 126 -10.27 11.26 -16.46
CA VAL A 126 -9.95 9.85 -16.26
C VAL A 126 -9.07 9.32 -17.39
N ARG A 127 -9.43 9.59 -18.65
CA ARG A 127 -8.66 9.10 -19.80
C ARG A 127 -7.23 9.66 -19.82
N ASP A 128 -7.10 10.97 -19.67
CA ASP A 128 -5.80 11.65 -19.77
C ASP A 128 -4.89 11.25 -18.60
N ALA A 129 -5.43 11.22 -17.37
CA ALA A 129 -4.68 10.84 -16.18
C ALA A 129 -4.28 9.36 -16.17
N ALA A 130 -5.16 8.46 -16.61
CA ALA A 130 -4.83 7.03 -16.77
C ALA A 130 -3.71 6.82 -17.79
N GLN A 131 -3.77 7.52 -18.93
CA GLN A 131 -2.71 7.46 -19.95
C GLN A 131 -1.37 7.99 -19.41
N ALA A 132 -1.39 9.10 -18.67
CA ALA A 132 -0.20 9.64 -18.03
C ALA A 132 0.37 8.69 -16.96
N LEU A 133 -0.49 8.07 -16.16
CA LEU A 133 -0.09 7.09 -15.15
C LEU A 133 0.57 5.86 -15.77
N TYR A 134 -0.01 5.31 -16.85
CA TYR A 134 0.58 4.19 -17.58
C TYR A 134 1.98 4.55 -18.08
N ARG A 135 2.14 5.70 -18.76
CA ARG A 135 3.46 6.16 -19.23
C ARG A 135 4.45 6.32 -18.08
N ARG A 136 4.00 6.82 -16.93
CA ARG A 136 4.84 7.00 -15.74
C ARG A 136 5.32 5.67 -15.17
N GLN A 137 4.50 4.62 -15.23
CA GLN A 137 4.77 3.31 -14.63
C GLN A 137 5.26 2.25 -15.63
N ALA A 138 5.36 2.57 -16.92
CA ALA A 138 5.85 1.68 -17.97
C ALA A 138 7.27 1.12 -17.70
N PHE A 139 8.10 1.82 -16.91
CA PHE A 139 9.42 1.28 -16.49
C PHE A 139 9.32 -0.04 -15.71
N VAL A 140 8.17 -0.35 -15.08
CA VAL A 140 7.97 -1.63 -14.38
C VAL A 140 8.13 -2.80 -15.35
N GLU A 141 7.70 -2.63 -16.60
CA GLU A 141 7.85 -3.62 -17.66
C GLU A 141 9.33 -3.89 -17.96
N THR A 142 10.19 -2.87 -17.90
CA THR A 142 11.62 -3.00 -18.22
C THR A 142 12.41 -3.70 -17.11
N VAL A 143 11.83 -3.89 -15.92
CA VAL A 143 12.45 -4.64 -14.81
C VAL A 143 12.47 -6.14 -15.09
N TYR A 144 11.56 -6.63 -15.93
CA TYR A 144 11.25 -8.05 -16.07
C TYR A 144 11.32 -8.53 -17.51
N SER A 145 11.86 -9.73 -17.70
CA SER A 145 11.63 -10.50 -18.93
C SER A 145 10.15 -10.89 -19.04
N GLU A 146 9.66 -11.24 -20.24
CA GLU A 146 8.28 -11.70 -20.40
C GLU A 146 7.95 -12.94 -19.55
N ARG A 147 8.93 -13.85 -19.38
CA ARG A 147 8.80 -15.01 -18.51
C ARG A 147 8.61 -14.58 -17.05
N ASP A 148 9.44 -13.66 -16.57
CA ASP A 148 9.37 -13.13 -15.21
C ASP A 148 8.04 -12.39 -14.97
N ARG A 149 7.55 -11.63 -15.95
CA ARG A 149 6.24 -10.95 -15.90
C ARG A 149 5.10 -11.94 -15.69
N LYS A 150 5.05 -13.00 -16.51
CA LYS A 150 4.03 -14.06 -16.41
C LYS A 150 4.12 -14.78 -15.06
N GLN A 151 5.33 -15.10 -14.61
CA GLN A 151 5.55 -15.82 -13.35
C GLN A 151 5.18 -14.97 -12.13
N LEU A 152 5.60 -13.70 -12.09
CA LEU A 152 5.27 -12.75 -11.02
C LEU A 152 3.75 -12.63 -10.87
N LEU A 153 3.06 -12.35 -11.97
CA LEU A 153 1.63 -12.12 -11.95
C LEU A 153 0.85 -13.39 -11.57
N ASN A 154 1.27 -14.55 -12.06
CA ASN A 154 0.67 -15.83 -11.68
C ASN A 154 0.80 -16.09 -10.16
N LEU A 155 1.99 -15.88 -9.58
CA LEU A 155 2.24 -16.08 -8.16
C LEU A 155 1.45 -15.09 -7.29
N MET A 156 1.38 -13.82 -7.70
CA MET A 156 0.57 -12.80 -7.03
C MET A 156 -0.92 -13.09 -7.08
N LYS A 157 -1.42 -13.61 -8.21
CA LYS A 157 -2.82 -14.04 -8.35
C LYS A 157 -3.16 -15.23 -7.46
N ARG A 158 -2.29 -16.25 -7.41
CA ARG A 158 -2.44 -17.38 -6.47
C ARG A 158 -2.47 -16.91 -5.02
N LEU A 159 -1.59 -15.97 -4.65
CA LEU A 159 -1.60 -15.36 -3.33
C LEU A 159 -2.90 -14.60 -3.06
N LEU A 160 -3.37 -13.79 -4.01
CA LEU A 160 -4.61 -13.02 -3.86
C LEU A 160 -5.82 -13.94 -3.66
N SER A 161 -5.93 -15.02 -4.44
CA SER A 161 -6.99 -16.03 -4.29
C SER A 161 -6.94 -16.74 -2.94
N SER A 162 -5.75 -17.08 -2.43
CA SER A 162 -5.62 -17.65 -1.09
C SER A 162 -6.08 -16.68 0.00
N LEU A 163 -5.71 -15.40 -0.12
CA LEU A 163 -6.15 -14.39 0.83
C LEU A 163 -7.66 -14.13 0.77
N GLN A 164 -8.32 -14.31 -0.37
CA GLN A 164 -9.78 -14.22 -0.43
C GLN A 164 -10.46 -15.27 0.46
N GLN A 165 -9.87 -16.46 0.61
CA GLN A 165 -10.42 -17.55 1.42
C GLN A 165 -10.22 -17.34 2.94
N ILE A 166 -9.16 -16.64 3.35
CA ILE A 166 -8.76 -16.53 4.77
C ILE A 166 -9.63 -15.55 5.58
N GLY A 167 -10.57 -14.80 4.97
CA GLY A 167 -11.32 -13.80 5.72
C GLY A 167 -12.78 -13.61 5.34
N SER A 168 -13.56 -13.42 6.40
CA SER A 168 -14.98 -13.09 6.37
C SER A 168 -15.23 -11.62 5.99
N GLY A 169 -16.13 -11.39 5.02
CA GLY A 169 -17.05 -10.26 5.09
C GLY A 169 -16.94 -9.15 4.04
N THR A 170 -15.89 -9.05 3.22
CA THR A 170 -15.88 -8.05 2.13
C THR A 170 -15.13 -8.59 0.91
N SER A 171 -15.89 -8.97 -0.11
CA SER A 171 -15.33 -9.27 -1.43
C SER A 171 -14.67 -8.00 -1.95
N LEU A 172 -13.40 -8.08 -2.35
CA LEU A 172 -12.86 -7.07 -3.26
C LEU A 172 -13.52 -7.26 -4.63
N PRO A 173 -13.61 -6.21 -5.47
CA PRO A 173 -14.00 -6.38 -6.86
C PRO A 173 -13.22 -7.51 -7.52
N ASP A 174 -13.88 -8.25 -8.40
CA ASP A 174 -13.18 -9.16 -9.30
C ASP A 174 -12.26 -8.32 -10.19
N TYR A 175 -10.95 -8.44 -9.98
CA TYR A 175 -9.97 -7.70 -10.77
C TYR A 175 -10.06 -8.05 -12.26
N LYS A 176 -10.52 -9.26 -12.62
CA LYS A 176 -10.72 -9.64 -14.02
C LYS A 176 -11.81 -8.77 -14.65
N ALA A 177 -12.92 -8.57 -13.93
CA ALA A 177 -13.98 -7.65 -14.36
C ALA A 177 -13.48 -6.20 -14.39
N ALA A 178 -12.63 -5.81 -13.44
CA ALA A 178 -12.08 -4.45 -13.37
C ALA A 178 -11.15 -4.11 -14.54
N ILE A 179 -10.42 -5.07 -15.11
CA ILE A 179 -9.42 -4.84 -16.18
C ILE A 179 -10.05 -4.61 -17.55
N GLY A 180 -11.14 -5.33 -17.86
CA GLY A 180 -11.74 -5.33 -19.19
C GLY A 180 -12.01 -3.95 -19.78
N PRO A 181 -12.63 -3.00 -19.03
CA PRO A 181 -12.84 -1.63 -19.50
C PRO A 181 -11.54 -0.91 -19.88
N TRP A 182 -10.48 -1.03 -19.07
CA TRP A 182 -9.20 -0.36 -19.32
C TRP A 182 -8.47 -0.91 -20.54
N VAL A 183 -8.48 -2.23 -20.73
CA VAL A 183 -7.86 -2.86 -21.91
C VAL A 183 -8.56 -2.45 -23.20
N ARG A 184 -9.90 -2.30 -23.18
CA ARG A 184 -10.66 -1.82 -24.35
C ARG A 184 -10.37 -0.34 -24.65
N GLU A 185 -10.26 0.48 -23.62
CA GLU A 185 -10.00 1.92 -23.78
C GLU A 185 -8.57 2.22 -24.23
N PHE A 186 -7.60 1.44 -23.76
CA PHE A 186 -6.17 1.65 -24.01
C PHE A 186 -5.53 0.45 -24.72
N PRO A 187 -5.94 0.11 -25.95
CA PRO A 187 -5.48 -1.10 -26.64
C PRO A 187 -3.98 -1.08 -27.01
N ALA A 188 -3.35 0.10 -27.00
CA ALA A 188 -1.91 0.25 -27.23
C ALA A 188 -1.05 -0.03 -25.98
N GLN A 189 -1.66 -0.17 -24.80
CA GLN A 189 -0.98 -0.43 -23.54
C GLN A 189 -0.90 -1.94 -23.28
N ASP A 190 0.22 -2.41 -22.72
CA ASP A 190 0.36 -3.81 -22.31
C ASP A 190 -0.65 -4.11 -21.18
N PRO A 191 -1.63 -5.02 -21.39
CA PRO A 191 -2.61 -5.39 -20.37
C PRO A 191 -1.97 -5.94 -19.10
N TRP A 192 -0.76 -6.51 -19.20
CA TRP A 192 -0.02 -7.03 -18.07
C TRP A 192 0.25 -5.96 -17.01
N LEU A 193 0.64 -4.75 -17.41
CA LEU A 193 0.98 -3.69 -16.46
C LEU A 193 -0.28 -3.24 -15.69
N ILE A 194 -1.40 -3.09 -16.38
CA ILE A 194 -2.68 -2.73 -15.77
C ILE A 194 -3.10 -3.81 -14.75
N GLU A 195 -3.05 -5.09 -15.15
CA GLU A 195 -3.37 -6.20 -14.26
C GLU A 195 -2.41 -6.26 -13.06
N PHE A 196 -1.11 -6.08 -13.28
CA PHE A 196 -0.10 -6.06 -12.22
C PHE A 196 -0.37 -4.95 -11.19
N LEU A 197 -0.64 -3.72 -11.63
CA LEU A 197 -0.91 -2.57 -10.76
C LEU A 197 -2.18 -2.78 -9.92
N LEU A 198 -3.23 -3.36 -10.51
CA LEU A 198 -4.45 -3.69 -9.78
C LEU A 198 -4.22 -4.81 -8.76
N VAL A 199 -3.54 -5.89 -9.17
CA VAL A 199 -3.28 -7.05 -8.28
C VAL A 199 -2.38 -6.65 -7.10
N ILE A 200 -1.34 -5.83 -7.30
CA ILE A 200 -0.48 -5.39 -6.20
C ILE A 200 -1.22 -4.47 -5.21
N ALA A 201 -2.08 -3.59 -5.70
CA ALA A 201 -2.93 -2.75 -4.87
C ALA A 201 -3.90 -3.61 -4.03
N MET A 202 -4.56 -4.58 -4.65
CA MET A 202 -5.50 -5.48 -3.98
C MET A 202 -4.83 -6.37 -2.94
N LEU A 203 -3.68 -6.94 -3.27
CA LEU A 203 -2.86 -7.69 -2.32
C LEU A 203 -2.50 -6.80 -1.13
N THR A 204 -2.06 -5.56 -1.38
CA THR A 204 -1.72 -4.60 -0.32
C THR A 204 -2.91 -4.35 0.61
N VAL A 205 -4.10 -4.08 0.08
CA VAL A 205 -5.32 -3.89 0.90
C VAL A 205 -5.65 -5.15 1.71
N ARG A 206 -5.51 -6.33 1.11
CA ARG A 206 -5.87 -7.58 1.80
C ARG A 206 -4.86 -7.96 2.88
N ILE A 207 -3.57 -7.77 2.61
CA ILE A 207 -2.47 -7.92 3.59
C ILE A 207 -2.69 -6.95 4.74
N ASN A 208 -3.02 -5.71 4.43
CA ASN A 208 -3.29 -4.66 5.41
C ASN A 208 -4.45 -5.05 6.33
N ARG A 209 -5.60 -5.47 5.79
CA ARG A 209 -6.76 -5.93 6.58
C ARG A 209 -6.42 -7.13 7.48
N GLU A 210 -5.69 -8.10 6.95
CA GLU A 210 -5.28 -9.26 7.72
C GLU A 210 -4.32 -8.88 8.85
N THR A 211 -3.37 -7.98 8.56
CA THR A 211 -2.48 -7.44 9.57
C THR A 211 -3.24 -6.71 10.67
N ASP A 212 -4.25 -5.89 10.33
CA ASP A 212 -5.07 -5.20 11.33
C ASP A 212 -5.79 -6.19 12.25
N ARG A 213 -6.33 -7.29 11.69
CA ARG A 213 -6.93 -8.37 12.49
C ARG A 213 -5.94 -9.02 13.43
N LEU A 214 -4.74 -9.35 12.96
CA LEU A 214 -3.70 -9.99 13.77
C LEU A 214 -3.21 -9.09 14.91
N LEU A 215 -3.19 -7.77 14.70
CA LEU A 215 -2.74 -6.81 15.70
C LEU A 215 -3.85 -6.33 16.64
N HIS A 216 -5.12 -6.59 16.30
CA HIS A 216 -6.29 -6.18 17.08
C HIS A 216 -6.19 -6.66 18.53
N ASP A 217 -5.89 -7.95 18.74
CA ASP A 217 -5.82 -8.56 20.08
C ASP A 217 -4.62 -8.08 20.89
N LEU A 218 -3.63 -7.47 20.23
CA LEU A 218 -2.49 -6.82 20.88
C LEU A 218 -2.76 -5.35 21.19
N ASN A 219 -3.93 -4.82 20.80
CA ASN A 219 -4.29 -3.42 20.90
C ASN A 219 -3.21 -2.50 20.26
N VAL A 220 -2.66 -2.89 19.11
CA VAL A 220 -1.62 -2.13 18.39
C VAL A 220 -2.11 -1.83 16.98
N SER A 221 -2.03 -0.57 16.54
CA SER A 221 -2.32 -0.24 15.14
C SER A 221 -1.16 -0.66 14.24
N ARG A 222 -1.39 -0.88 12.94
CA ARG A 222 -0.30 -1.11 11.98
C ARG A 222 0.78 -0.02 12.00
N THR A 223 0.37 1.24 12.15
CA THR A 223 1.28 2.38 12.19
C THR A 223 2.17 2.31 13.42
N ALA A 224 1.57 2.11 14.60
CA ALA A 224 2.28 1.86 15.84
C ALA A 224 3.25 0.68 15.71
N MET A 225 2.79 -0.44 15.14
CA MET A 225 3.63 -1.63 14.92
C MET A 225 4.84 -1.35 14.04
N THR A 226 4.69 -0.50 13.01
CA THR A 226 5.78 -0.15 12.09
C THR A 226 6.82 0.74 12.79
N ILE A 227 6.39 1.67 13.65
CA ILE A 227 7.26 2.50 14.50
C ILE A 227 8.00 1.64 15.52
N LEU A 228 7.29 0.80 16.28
CA LEU A 228 7.88 -0.08 17.29
C LEU A 228 8.87 -1.07 16.66
N SER A 229 8.55 -1.65 15.49
CA SER A 229 9.47 -2.49 14.72
C SER A 229 10.72 -1.76 14.25
N ALA A 230 10.60 -0.47 13.89
CA ALA A 230 11.76 0.33 13.51
C ALA A 230 12.69 0.56 14.70
N LEU A 231 12.14 0.97 15.85
CA LEU A 231 12.91 1.13 17.08
C LEU A 231 13.54 -0.19 17.55
N ARG A 232 12.84 -1.33 17.41
CA ARG A 232 13.36 -2.64 17.83
C ARG A 232 14.58 -3.08 17.03
N ARG A 233 14.61 -2.76 15.73
CA ARG A 233 15.69 -3.10 14.80
C ARG A 233 16.92 -2.23 14.92
N SER A 234 16.75 -0.98 15.38
CA SER A 234 17.87 -0.05 15.57
C SER A 234 18.76 -0.38 16.77
N ASP A 235 18.46 -1.49 17.45
CA ASP A 235 19.05 -1.95 18.71
C ASP A 235 18.80 -0.95 19.85
N HIS A 236 18.61 -1.46 21.07
CA HIS A 236 18.27 -0.63 22.24
C HIS A 236 19.34 0.45 22.56
N ALA A 237 20.50 0.39 21.91
CA ALA A 237 21.62 1.29 22.06
C ALA A 237 21.55 2.56 21.17
N ARG A 238 20.83 2.56 20.03
CA ARG A 238 20.77 3.74 19.16
C ARG A 238 19.38 4.38 19.18
N PRO A 239 19.19 5.50 19.91
CA PRO A 239 17.96 6.26 19.80
C PRO A 239 17.76 6.80 18.39
N LEU A 240 16.50 6.90 17.95
CA LEU A 240 16.15 7.46 16.64
C LEU A 240 15.44 8.81 16.78
N LEU A 241 15.71 9.69 15.83
CA LEU A 241 14.95 10.93 15.63
C LEU A 241 13.62 10.64 14.91
N PRO A 242 12.57 11.47 15.09
CA PRO A 242 11.29 11.32 14.39
C PRO A 242 11.43 11.27 12.85
N LYS A 243 12.41 12.00 12.29
CA LYS A 243 12.70 11.97 10.85
C LYS A 243 13.26 10.61 10.41
N GLU A 244 14.20 10.06 11.17
CA GLU A 244 14.77 8.73 10.94
C GLU A 244 13.69 7.64 11.10
N LEU A 245 12.79 7.78 12.08
CA LEU A 245 11.64 6.90 12.26
C LEU A 245 10.67 6.94 11.08
N SER A 246 10.35 8.13 10.58
CA SER A 246 9.46 8.29 9.43
C SER A 246 10.04 7.59 8.20
N GLN A 247 11.35 7.73 7.96
CA GLN A 247 12.05 7.06 6.88
C GLN A 247 12.09 5.52 7.08
N ALA A 248 12.50 5.05 8.26
CA ALA A 248 12.60 3.63 8.58
C ALA A 248 11.24 2.92 8.52
N ALA A 249 10.17 3.60 8.90
CA ALA A 249 8.80 3.11 8.88
C ALA A 249 8.09 3.30 7.52
N LEU A 250 8.69 4.04 6.57
CA LEU A 250 8.03 4.49 5.33
C LEU A 250 6.68 5.16 5.59
N LEU A 251 6.65 6.01 6.61
CA LEU A 251 5.50 6.84 6.96
C LEU A 251 5.76 8.28 6.53
N SER A 252 4.69 9.01 6.21
CA SER A 252 4.79 10.47 6.13
C SER A 252 5.20 11.01 7.50
N SER A 253 5.96 12.11 7.51
CA SER A 253 6.21 12.86 8.75
C SER A 253 4.92 13.42 9.36
N ALA A 254 3.90 13.67 8.52
CA ALA A 254 2.57 14.06 8.95
C ALA A 254 1.97 13.01 9.90
N GLY A 255 1.60 13.45 11.11
CA GLY A 255 1.03 12.60 12.15
C GLY A 255 2.04 11.81 13.00
N MET A 256 3.35 11.90 12.72
CA MET A 256 4.37 11.19 13.50
C MET A 256 4.35 11.60 14.99
N THR A 257 4.25 12.90 15.27
CA THR A 257 4.17 13.41 16.65
C THR A 257 2.99 12.80 17.40
N ALA A 258 1.80 12.84 16.81
CA ALA A 258 0.60 12.27 17.42
C ALA A 258 0.71 10.75 17.65
N GLN A 259 1.32 10.01 16.72
CA GLN A 259 1.58 8.58 16.91
C GLN A 259 2.56 8.33 18.06
N LEU A 260 3.62 9.10 18.14
CA LEU A 260 4.59 8.99 19.21
C LEU A 260 3.99 9.41 20.56
N ASP A 261 3.08 10.38 20.60
CA ASP A 261 2.41 10.83 21.83
C ASP A 261 1.55 9.70 22.38
N GLN A 262 0.74 9.06 21.52
CA GLN A 262 -0.06 7.89 21.88
C GLN A 262 0.78 6.70 22.35
N LEU A 263 1.94 6.47 21.72
CA LEU A 263 2.85 5.40 22.14
C LEU A 263 3.52 5.70 23.49
N GLU A 264 3.81 6.97 23.79
CA GLU A 264 4.40 7.41 25.04
C GLU A 264 3.39 7.37 26.19
N GLU A 265 2.16 7.83 25.96
CA GLU A 265 1.03 7.74 26.91
C GLU A 265 0.74 6.30 27.31
N ARG A 266 0.85 5.37 26.35
CA ARG A 266 0.74 3.92 26.61
C ARG A 266 1.98 3.31 27.27
N GLY A 267 3.02 4.10 27.54
CA GLY A 267 4.27 3.65 28.13
C GLY A 267 5.07 2.69 27.25
N LEU A 268 4.90 2.72 25.93
CA LEU A 268 5.57 1.83 24.98
C LEU A 268 6.89 2.42 24.47
N VAL A 269 6.99 3.74 24.36
CA VAL A 269 8.23 4.45 24.00
C VAL A 269 8.64 5.41 25.10
N ARG A 270 9.89 5.88 25.05
CA ARG A 270 10.39 7.00 25.86
C ARG A 270 11.00 8.05 24.97
N ARG A 271 10.75 9.32 25.29
CA ARG A 271 11.45 10.46 24.67
C ARG A 271 12.54 10.99 25.59
N SER A 272 13.71 11.28 25.02
CA SER A 272 14.79 11.95 25.72
C SER A 272 15.35 13.09 24.87
N PRO A 273 15.80 14.20 25.49
CA PRO A 273 16.47 15.26 24.74
C PRO A 273 17.75 14.74 24.10
N HIS A 274 18.10 15.24 22.92
CA HIS A 274 19.40 14.99 22.30
C HIS A 274 20.49 15.67 23.13
N PRO A 275 21.63 14.99 23.41
CA PRO A 275 22.67 15.50 24.30
C PRO A 275 23.29 16.81 23.81
N GLU A 276 23.36 16.99 22.49
CA GLU A 276 24.01 18.15 21.85
C GLU A 276 23.03 19.16 21.22
N ASP A 277 21.76 18.78 21.00
CA ASP A 277 20.77 19.63 20.35
C ASP A 277 19.45 19.59 21.12
N ARG A 278 19.21 20.60 21.96
CA ARG A 278 18.00 20.66 22.80
C ARG A 278 16.69 20.68 22.00
N ARG A 279 16.73 20.97 20.69
CA ARG A 279 15.56 20.95 19.81
C ARG A 279 15.29 19.58 19.23
N ALA A 280 16.25 18.66 19.27
CA ALA A 280 16.09 17.29 18.82
C ALA A 280 15.65 16.37 19.98
N ILE A 281 14.68 15.50 19.68
CA ILE A 281 14.13 14.54 20.64
C ILE A 281 14.42 13.14 20.11
N TYR A 282 15.10 12.36 20.93
CA TYR A 282 15.35 10.95 20.70
C TYR A 282 14.19 10.10 21.19
N VAL A 283 13.89 9.05 20.45
CA VAL A 283 12.85 8.07 20.78
C VAL A 283 13.51 6.71 20.97
N THR A 284 13.16 6.03 22.06
CA THR A 284 13.61 4.65 22.36
C THR A 284 12.42 3.77 22.77
N LEU A 285 12.59 2.44 22.64
CA LEU A 285 11.64 1.50 23.23
C LEU A 285 11.77 1.46 24.74
N SER A 286 10.62 1.49 25.43
CA SER A 286 10.55 1.09 26.83
C SER A 286 10.65 -0.44 26.96
N ARG A 287 10.83 -0.96 28.19
CA ARG A 287 10.75 -2.40 28.46
C ARG A 287 9.38 -3.01 28.08
N PRO A 288 8.22 -2.40 28.43
CA PRO A 288 6.93 -2.86 27.93
C PRO A 288 6.82 -2.83 26.39
N GLY A 289 7.31 -1.77 25.75
CA GLY A 289 7.32 -1.65 24.29
C GLY A 289 8.13 -2.75 23.61
N ALA A 290 9.31 -3.07 24.14
CA ALA A 290 10.16 -4.16 23.65
C ALA A 290 9.47 -5.53 23.74
N ARG A 291 8.83 -5.85 24.87
CA ARG A 291 8.07 -7.11 25.01
C ARG A 291 6.87 -7.18 24.07
N LEU A 292 6.17 -6.06 23.90
CA LEU A 292 5.01 -5.99 23.01
C LEU A 292 5.39 -6.21 21.55
N VAL A 293 6.45 -5.55 21.08
CA VAL A 293 6.91 -5.68 19.69
C VAL A 293 7.44 -7.09 19.41
N ASP A 294 8.16 -7.72 20.34
CA ASP A 294 8.64 -9.09 20.19
C ASP A 294 7.47 -10.09 20.05
N LYS A 295 6.48 -10.00 20.95
CA LYS A 295 5.23 -10.80 20.86
C LYS A 295 4.46 -10.53 19.56
N ALA A 296 4.40 -9.27 19.15
CA ALA A 296 3.71 -8.87 17.92
C ALA A 296 4.42 -9.41 16.67
N ILE A 297 5.76 -9.41 16.63
CA ILE A 297 6.55 -9.97 15.53
C ILE A 297 6.28 -11.48 15.39
N GLU A 298 6.23 -12.23 16.49
CA GLU A 298 5.91 -13.66 16.45
C GLU A 298 4.50 -13.92 15.89
N THR A 299 3.50 -13.20 16.42
CA THR A 299 2.09 -13.30 15.98
C THR A 299 1.96 -12.93 14.50
N TYR A 300 2.62 -11.85 14.10
CA TYR A 300 2.65 -11.33 12.73
C TYR A 300 3.29 -12.31 11.76
N ASN A 301 4.44 -12.88 12.12
CA ASN A 301 5.15 -13.87 11.31
C ASN A 301 4.32 -15.15 11.14
N ALA A 302 3.69 -15.64 12.21
CA ALA A 302 2.79 -16.79 12.13
C ALA A 302 1.61 -16.52 11.19
N GLY A 303 0.98 -15.34 11.29
CA GLY A 303 -0.09 -14.91 10.39
C GLY A 303 0.34 -14.82 8.93
N HIS A 304 1.49 -14.20 8.66
CA HIS A 304 2.06 -14.12 7.32
C HIS A 304 2.42 -15.49 6.73
N LYS A 305 2.91 -16.43 7.54
CA LYS A 305 3.14 -17.80 7.08
C LYS A 305 1.84 -18.47 6.63
N ARG A 306 0.74 -18.28 7.38
CA ARG A 306 -0.59 -18.78 6.99
C ARG A 306 -1.07 -18.20 5.66
N MET A 307 -0.81 -16.91 5.43
CA MET A 307 -1.16 -16.21 4.19
C MET A 307 -0.43 -16.74 2.94
N LEU A 308 0.74 -17.37 3.10
CA LEU A 308 1.55 -17.92 2.00
C LEU A 308 1.34 -19.43 1.78
N THR A 309 0.40 -20.06 2.48
CA THR A 309 0.18 -21.52 2.43
C THR A 309 -0.14 -22.03 1.02
N ALA A 310 -0.78 -21.22 0.17
CA ALA A 310 -1.05 -21.57 -1.22
C ALA A 310 0.18 -21.55 -2.16
N LEU A 311 1.32 -21.05 -1.68
CA LEU A 311 2.58 -21.03 -2.42
C LEU A 311 3.55 -22.06 -1.83
N SER A 312 4.14 -22.88 -2.69
CA SER A 312 5.25 -23.78 -2.31
C SER A 312 6.47 -22.98 -1.86
N SER A 313 7.44 -23.62 -1.19
CA SER A 313 8.68 -22.95 -0.79
C SER A 313 9.46 -22.38 -1.99
N SER A 314 9.46 -23.09 -3.13
CA SER A 314 10.07 -22.63 -4.38
C SER A 314 9.32 -21.43 -4.99
N ASP A 315 7.98 -21.48 -4.98
CA ASP A 315 7.14 -20.36 -5.41
C ASP A 315 7.38 -19.11 -4.57
N ARG A 316 7.50 -19.26 -3.23
CA ARG A 316 7.78 -18.15 -2.32
C ARG A 316 9.15 -17.51 -2.58
N GLN A 317 10.18 -18.32 -2.80
CA GLN A 317 11.52 -17.82 -3.14
C GLN A 317 11.52 -17.09 -4.48
N THR A 318 10.79 -17.62 -5.48
CA THR A 318 10.65 -16.98 -6.78
C THR A 318 9.93 -15.64 -6.65
N LEU A 319 8.79 -15.60 -5.95
CA LEU A 319 8.03 -14.37 -5.72
C LEU A 319 8.87 -13.33 -4.96
N ASP A 320 9.61 -13.74 -3.93
CA ASP A 320 10.51 -12.87 -3.17
C ASP A 320 11.59 -12.24 -4.07
N GLY A 321 12.24 -13.06 -4.92
CA GLY A 321 13.25 -12.59 -5.86
C GLY A 321 12.70 -11.63 -6.92
N LEU A 322 11.51 -11.91 -7.46
CA LEU A 322 10.86 -11.04 -8.45
C LEU A 322 10.43 -9.71 -7.83
N LEU A 323 9.84 -9.72 -6.63
CA LEU A 323 9.46 -8.50 -5.91
C LEU A 323 10.69 -7.67 -5.51
N ARG A 324 11.80 -8.33 -5.13
CA ARG A 324 13.08 -7.67 -4.83
C ARG A 324 13.61 -6.88 -6.03
N LYS A 325 13.55 -7.45 -7.25
CA LYS A 325 13.98 -6.73 -8.47
C LYS A 325 13.24 -5.42 -8.66
N LEU A 326 11.91 -5.42 -8.47
CA LEU A 326 11.10 -4.21 -8.57
C LEU A 326 11.39 -3.22 -7.46
N LEU A 327 11.50 -3.67 -6.21
CA LEU A 327 11.71 -2.77 -5.09
C LEU A 327 13.07 -2.05 -5.20
N VAL A 328 14.13 -2.75 -5.61
CA VAL A 328 15.43 -2.14 -5.95
C VAL A 328 15.29 -1.03 -7.00
N SER A 329 14.50 -1.27 -8.06
CA SER A 329 14.28 -0.30 -9.13
C SER A 329 13.52 0.95 -8.63
N LEU A 330 12.47 0.73 -7.83
CA LEU A 330 11.64 1.78 -7.24
C LEU A 330 12.42 2.66 -6.25
N GLU A 331 13.24 2.05 -5.39
CA GLU A 331 14.03 2.76 -4.38
C GLU A 331 15.17 3.56 -5.03
N ALA A 332 15.84 2.99 -6.04
CA ALA A 332 16.88 3.70 -6.80
C ALA A 332 16.33 4.97 -7.49
N SER A 333 15.15 4.87 -8.08
CA SER A 333 14.50 5.99 -8.78
C SER A 333 14.16 7.14 -7.83
N ASN A 334 13.81 6.84 -6.58
CA ASN A 334 13.50 7.85 -5.56
C ASN A 334 14.76 8.45 -4.92
N GLY A 335 15.82 7.65 -4.72
CA GLY A 335 17.11 8.14 -4.21
C GLY A 335 17.76 9.15 -5.16
N GLN A 336 17.67 8.91 -6.48
CA GLN A 336 18.17 9.85 -7.49
C GLN A 336 17.41 11.18 -7.52
N LYS A 337 16.11 11.17 -7.22
CA LYS A 337 15.32 12.42 -7.10
C LYS A 337 15.68 13.21 -5.85
N ALA A 338 15.84 12.53 -4.71
CA ALA A 338 16.23 13.18 -3.45
C ALA A 338 17.64 13.79 -3.50
N ALA A 339 18.55 13.23 -4.32
CA ALA A 339 19.88 13.80 -4.53
C ALA A 339 19.93 14.98 -5.52
N ARG A 340 18.83 15.25 -6.24
CA ARG A 340 18.72 16.32 -7.25
C ARG A 340 17.87 17.51 -6.78
N ALA A 341 17.22 17.41 -5.63
CA ALA A 341 16.35 18.43 -5.03
C ALA A 341 17.09 19.12 -3.88
#